data_AF-A0A174JAF7-F1
#
_entry.id   AF-A0A174JAF7-F1
#
_cell.length_a   1.000
_cell.length_b   1.000
_cell.length_c   1.000
_cell.angle_alpha   90.00
_cell.angle_beta   90.00
_cell.angle_gamma   90.00
#
_symmetry.space_group_name_H-M   'P 1'
#
loop_
_entity.id
_entity.type
_entity.pdbx_description
1 polymer ?
#
loop_
_entity_poly.entity_id
_entity_poly.type
_entity_poly.pdbx_seq_one_letter_code
_entity_poly.pdbx_strand_id
1 'polypeptide(L)'
;MDKKGLTEKALSKGKGVLRLAPAWVPRAFCRPGKRIKLHPDDYYILGTRGGIDERWFSSTTWAENGPGTPEDEGLSYIIADEEGNERILLRDAVELSGAELIGEKLWNKYHRWAMFSKFFDNAGPLPHHIHHRQAHAERVGADGKPEMYFFPSQLNNHGGEFPFTFFGFNPETTKEEVLESLRNFKKGDNNILGLSRAYKLEHDTGFHVDPGVMHAPGSLCTYEPQFASDVYAMYQSVLLNGQVVGEDLLWKNCPEEEKGNYEYLLDVIDWEKNIDPDFHKHNYMRPKPVRPMEEMLQDGYIEEWICYKCDCVSAKRLTVLPGRTVFIKDSAPYGLICLEGHGTFGVWEIESPALIRYGQLTHDEYFVTEKAAKEGVKIVNPSETDPIVILKHFSDNPDLILD
;
A
#
# COMPACT_ATOMS: atom_id res chain seq x y z
N MET A 1 -13.87 8.99 -25.46
CA MET A 1 -13.80 7.52 -25.59
C MET A 1 -14.95 6.95 -24.76
N ASP A 2 -15.66 5.93 -25.25
CA ASP A 2 -16.78 5.33 -24.51
C ASP A 2 -16.24 4.52 -23.32
N LYS A 3 -16.24 5.15 -22.14
CA LYS A 3 -15.71 4.54 -20.91
C LYS A 3 -16.43 3.23 -20.55
N LYS A 4 -17.75 3.18 -20.76
CA LYS A 4 -18.56 2.01 -20.44
C LYS A 4 -18.21 0.85 -21.38
N GLY A 5 -18.14 1.11 -22.69
CA GLY A 5 -17.74 0.12 -23.68
C GLY A 5 -16.33 -0.44 -23.43
N LEU A 6 -15.38 0.40 -22.99
CA LEU A 6 -14.04 -0.05 -22.60
C LEU A 6 -14.05 -0.97 -21.37
N THR A 7 -14.83 -0.62 -20.33
CA THR A 7 -14.99 -1.46 -19.14
C THR A 7 -15.58 -2.82 -19.50
N GLU A 8 -16.66 -2.85 -20.29
CA GLU A 8 -17.30 -4.09 -20.73
C GLU A 8 -16.35 -4.95 -21.58
N LYS A 9 -15.58 -4.31 -22.48
CA LYS A 9 -14.55 -4.99 -23.30
C LYS A 9 -13.49 -5.63 -22.42
N ALA A 10 -12.94 -4.88 -21.45
CA ALA A 10 -11.89 -5.39 -20.55
C ALA A 10 -12.39 -6.54 -19.67
N LEU A 11 -13.60 -6.40 -19.10
CA LEU A 11 -14.24 -7.46 -18.30
C LEU A 11 -14.47 -8.73 -19.11
N SER A 12 -14.97 -8.59 -20.34
CA SER A 12 -15.22 -9.72 -21.24
C SER A 12 -13.93 -10.42 -21.66
N LYS A 13 -12.94 -9.66 -22.16
CA LYS A 13 -11.64 -10.20 -22.61
C LYS A 13 -10.90 -10.90 -21.47
N GLY A 14 -10.89 -10.26 -20.30
CA GLY A 14 -10.20 -10.75 -19.11
C GLY A 14 -10.97 -11.80 -18.31
N LYS A 15 -12.22 -12.11 -18.68
CA LYS A 15 -13.13 -12.97 -17.90
C LYS A 15 -13.21 -12.56 -16.43
N GLY A 16 -13.32 -11.25 -16.17
CA GLY A 16 -13.33 -10.69 -14.81
C GLY A 16 -11.96 -10.51 -14.15
N VAL A 17 -10.85 -10.84 -14.82
CA VAL A 17 -9.50 -10.46 -14.43
C VAL A 17 -9.02 -9.31 -15.30
N LEU A 18 -8.77 -8.13 -14.72
CA LEU A 18 -8.42 -6.90 -15.42
C LEU A 18 -6.91 -6.66 -15.33
N ARG A 19 -6.22 -6.52 -16.46
CA ARG A 19 -4.80 -6.15 -16.50
C ARG A 19 -4.63 -4.68 -16.16
N LEU A 20 -3.70 -4.37 -15.25
CA LEU A 20 -3.41 -2.99 -14.85
C LEU A 20 -2.04 -2.52 -15.34
N ALA A 21 -1.93 -1.23 -15.63
CA ALA A 21 -0.66 -0.58 -15.94
C ALA A 21 0.05 -0.12 -14.65
N PRO A 22 1.39 -0.14 -14.61
CA PRO A 22 2.15 0.41 -13.47
C PRO A 22 1.81 1.88 -13.18
N ALA A 23 1.44 2.19 -11.94
CA ALA A 23 1.21 3.55 -11.46
C ALA A 23 2.38 4.03 -10.58
N TRP A 24 3.23 4.90 -11.12
CA TRP A 24 4.42 5.44 -10.45
C TRP A 24 4.11 6.75 -9.75
N VAL A 25 4.57 6.91 -8.50
CA VAL A 25 4.33 8.11 -7.70
C VAL A 25 5.68 8.65 -7.20
N PRO A 26 6.01 9.94 -7.49
CA PRO A 26 7.18 10.58 -6.94
C PRO A 26 6.89 11.21 -5.57
N ARG A 27 7.91 11.33 -4.73
CA ARG A 27 7.88 12.17 -3.52
C ARG A 27 9.06 13.13 -3.51
N ALA A 28 8.78 14.41 -3.29
CA ALA A 28 9.79 15.47 -3.33
C ALA A 28 10.81 15.42 -2.18
N PHE A 29 10.41 14.89 -1.03
CA PHE A 29 11.23 14.84 0.20
C PHE A 29 11.93 13.48 0.41
N CYS A 30 11.71 12.51 -0.48
CA CYS A 30 12.24 11.17 -0.38
C CYS A 30 13.38 10.90 -1.37
N ARG A 31 14.25 9.96 -0.99
CA ARG A 31 15.26 9.40 -1.90
C ARG A 31 14.88 7.94 -2.19
N PRO A 32 14.68 7.54 -3.45
CA PRO A 32 14.29 6.17 -3.78
C PRO A 32 15.34 5.15 -3.34
N GLY A 33 14.88 4.03 -2.76
CA GLY A 33 15.70 2.88 -2.34
C GLY A 33 16.12 1.97 -3.49
N LYS A 34 15.51 2.15 -4.68
CA LYS A 34 15.80 1.49 -5.95
C LYS A 34 15.52 -0.01 -6.04
N ARG A 35 14.50 -0.49 -5.33
CA ARG A 35 14.05 -1.89 -5.23
C ARG A 35 12.70 -2.16 -5.90
N ILE A 36 11.95 -1.13 -6.29
CA ILE A 36 10.66 -1.26 -7.02
C ILE A 36 10.81 -1.60 -8.51
N LYS A 37 11.99 -2.11 -8.92
CA LYS A 37 12.33 -2.58 -10.28
C LYS A 37 12.21 -1.54 -11.39
N LEU A 38 12.05 -0.26 -11.05
CA LEU A 38 12.16 0.83 -12.02
C LEU A 38 13.61 0.96 -12.51
N HIS A 39 13.77 1.28 -13.79
CA HIS A 39 15.07 1.47 -14.40
C HIS A 39 15.88 2.59 -13.69
N PRO A 40 17.20 2.41 -13.44
CA PRO A 40 18.04 3.39 -12.74
C PRO A 40 17.95 4.83 -13.28
N ASP A 41 17.87 5.00 -14.60
CA ASP A 41 17.74 6.31 -15.26
C ASP A 41 16.39 6.99 -15.03
N ASP A 42 15.37 6.23 -14.63
CA ASP A 42 13.99 6.69 -14.64
C ASP A 42 13.51 7.17 -13.26
N TYR A 43 14.28 6.90 -12.19
CA TYR A 43 13.92 7.32 -10.82
C TYR A 43 13.71 8.83 -10.67
N TYR A 44 14.32 9.65 -11.51
CA TYR A 44 14.17 11.11 -11.49
C TYR A 44 13.65 11.65 -12.83
N ILE A 45 12.94 10.83 -13.61
CA ILE A 45 12.44 11.21 -14.94
C ILE A 45 11.47 12.41 -14.88
N LEU A 46 10.83 12.63 -13.73
CA LEU A 46 9.90 13.74 -13.47
C LEU A 46 10.59 15.01 -12.94
N GLY A 47 11.93 15.04 -12.91
CA GLY A 47 12.72 16.22 -12.58
C GLY A 47 12.46 16.74 -11.16
N THR A 48 12.03 17.99 -11.04
CA THR A 48 11.84 18.69 -9.75
C THR A 48 10.65 18.17 -8.94
N ARG A 49 9.85 17.24 -9.48
CA ARG A 49 8.76 16.58 -8.74
C ARG A 49 9.25 15.53 -7.74
N GLY A 50 10.55 15.20 -7.77
CA GLY A 50 11.17 14.28 -6.82
C GLY A 50 11.50 12.92 -7.43
N GLY A 51 12.03 12.03 -6.59
CA GLY A 51 12.32 10.67 -6.97
C GLY A 51 11.06 9.80 -6.93
N ILE A 52 10.92 8.87 -7.87
CA ILE A 52 9.89 7.81 -7.83
C ILE A 52 10.31 6.77 -6.79
N ASP A 53 9.75 6.88 -5.60
CA ASP A 53 9.92 5.96 -4.47
C ASP A 53 8.69 5.08 -4.26
N GLU A 54 7.58 5.34 -4.97
CA GLU A 54 6.34 4.61 -4.81
C GLU A 54 5.80 4.02 -6.12
N ARG A 55 5.18 2.84 -6.01
CA ARG A 55 4.35 2.22 -7.06
C ARG A 55 3.02 1.79 -6.45
N TRP A 56 1.93 2.35 -6.94
CA TRP A 56 0.57 2.09 -6.42
C TRP A 56 -0.10 0.97 -7.22
N PHE A 57 -0.86 0.13 -6.53
CA PHE A 57 -1.48 -1.08 -7.06
C PHE A 57 -2.98 -1.04 -6.88
N SER A 58 -3.72 -1.34 -7.96
CA SER A 58 -5.20 -1.32 -7.98
C SER A 58 -5.79 -0.08 -7.29
N SER A 59 -5.13 1.07 -7.50
CA SER A 59 -5.49 2.29 -6.82
C SER A 59 -6.61 3.02 -7.52
N THR A 60 -7.54 3.51 -6.71
CA THR A 60 -8.59 4.46 -7.12
C THR A 60 -8.46 5.81 -6.39
N THR A 61 -7.35 6.00 -5.68
CA THR A 61 -7.04 7.17 -4.86
C THR A 61 -6.06 8.06 -5.61
N TRP A 62 -6.37 9.36 -5.70
CA TRP A 62 -5.45 10.34 -6.28
C TRP A 62 -4.32 10.64 -5.28
N ALA A 63 -3.07 10.55 -5.72
CA ALA A 63 -1.91 10.83 -4.88
C ALA A 63 -1.68 12.35 -4.76
N GLU A 64 -2.06 12.97 -3.66
CA GLU A 64 -2.04 14.43 -3.51
C GLU A 64 -0.63 14.94 -3.17
N ASN A 65 0.18 15.12 -4.22
CA ASN A 65 1.59 15.51 -4.16
C ASN A 65 1.84 17.03 -4.27
N GLY A 66 0.81 17.84 -4.05
CA GLY A 66 0.91 19.30 -4.13
C GLY A 66 0.92 19.84 -5.57
N PRO A 67 1.45 21.06 -5.79
CA PRO A 67 1.34 21.74 -7.08
C PRO A 67 1.96 20.96 -8.25
N GLY A 68 1.22 20.90 -9.37
CA GLY A 68 1.68 20.22 -10.60
C GLY A 68 1.48 18.71 -10.61
N THR A 69 0.76 18.16 -9.62
CA THR A 69 0.32 16.77 -9.60
C THR A 69 -0.69 16.51 -10.72
N PRO A 70 -0.44 15.55 -11.63
CA PRO A 70 -1.40 15.12 -12.62
C PRO A 70 -2.69 14.62 -11.98
N GLU A 71 -3.84 14.86 -12.61
CA GLU A 71 -5.16 14.44 -12.10
C GLU A 71 -5.33 12.92 -11.94
N ASP A 72 -4.45 12.15 -12.59
CA ASP A 72 -4.42 10.69 -12.57
C ASP A 72 -3.21 10.11 -11.85
N GLU A 73 -2.40 10.92 -11.17
CA GLU A 73 -1.24 10.41 -10.45
C GLU A 73 -1.66 9.44 -9.33
N GLY A 74 -1.01 8.27 -9.32
CA GLY A 74 -1.33 7.19 -8.41
C GLY A 74 -2.58 6.39 -8.77
N LEU A 75 -3.37 6.76 -9.78
CA LEU A 75 -4.53 5.97 -10.20
C LEU A 75 -4.12 4.83 -11.14
N SER A 76 -4.66 3.64 -10.92
CA SER A 76 -4.40 2.49 -11.79
C SER A 76 -5.26 2.55 -13.05
N TYR A 77 -4.62 2.31 -14.20
CA TYR A 77 -5.29 2.16 -15.50
C TYR A 77 -5.51 0.68 -15.82
N ILE A 78 -6.74 0.32 -16.19
CA ILE A 78 -7.07 -0.93 -16.86
C ILE A 78 -6.65 -0.82 -18.33
N ILE A 79 -5.94 -1.84 -18.83
CA ILE A 79 -5.59 -1.98 -20.24
C ILE A 79 -6.66 -2.84 -20.95
N ALA A 80 -7.34 -2.28 -21.94
CA ALA A 80 -8.49 -2.89 -22.62
C ALA A 80 -8.14 -3.55 -23.98
N ASP A 81 -6.97 -3.26 -24.54
CA ASP A 81 -6.43 -3.84 -25.78
C ASP A 81 -5.10 -4.59 -25.54
N GLU A 82 -4.45 -5.08 -26.59
CA GLU A 82 -3.14 -5.76 -26.46
C GLU A 82 -2.00 -4.76 -26.47
N GLU A 83 -2.15 -3.72 -27.29
CA GLU A 83 -1.15 -2.69 -27.55
C GLU A 83 -1.06 -1.63 -26.45
N GLY A 84 -2.06 -1.51 -25.57
CA GLY A 84 -2.07 -0.53 -24.49
C GLY A 84 -2.64 0.84 -24.85
N ASN A 85 -3.24 0.99 -26.03
CA ASN A 85 -3.74 2.28 -26.51
C ASN A 85 -5.12 2.60 -25.91
N GLU A 86 -5.92 1.56 -25.67
CA GLU A 86 -7.22 1.67 -25.03
C GLU A 86 -7.10 1.41 -23.54
N ARG A 87 -7.27 2.45 -22.74
CA ARG A 87 -7.17 2.37 -21.28
C ARG A 87 -8.25 3.19 -20.58
N ILE A 88 -8.61 2.75 -19.38
CA ILE A 88 -9.58 3.41 -18.51
C ILE A 88 -9.13 3.33 -17.06
N LEU A 89 -9.39 4.36 -16.26
CA LEU A 89 -9.10 4.34 -14.83
C LEU A 89 -9.93 3.26 -14.12
N LEU A 90 -9.30 2.47 -13.25
CA LEU A 90 -9.99 1.51 -12.39
C LEU A 90 -11.10 2.18 -11.58
N ARG A 91 -10.85 3.40 -11.08
CA ARG A 91 -11.84 4.23 -10.38
C ARG A 91 -13.12 4.41 -11.20
N ASP A 92 -12.96 4.82 -12.46
CA ASP A 92 -14.09 5.09 -13.34
C ASP A 92 -14.81 3.79 -13.72
N ALA A 93 -14.08 2.68 -13.89
CA ALA A 93 -14.68 1.37 -14.12
C ALA A 93 -15.50 0.87 -12.92
N VAL A 94 -15.01 1.10 -11.69
CA VAL A 94 -15.74 0.79 -10.45
C VAL A 94 -17.00 1.64 -10.36
N GLU A 95 -16.94 2.94 -10.66
CA GLU A 95 -18.11 3.82 -10.64
C GLU A 95 -19.18 3.38 -11.65
N LEU A 96 -18.77 2.95 -12.85
CA LEU A 96 -19.68 2.54 -13.93
C LEU A 96 -20.32 1.15 -13.70
N SER A 97 -19.57 0.20 -13.13
CA SER A 97 -20.02 -1.19 -12.96
C SER A 97 -20.45 -1.54 -11.54
N GLY A 98 -20.08 -0.74 -10.55
CA GLY A 98 -20.45 -0.90 -9.15
C GLY A 98 -20.28 -2.33 -8.62
N ALA A 99 -21.39 -2.89 -8.14
CA ALA A 99 -21.44 -4.23 -7.55
C ALA A 99 -21.01 -5.37 -8.50
N GLU A 100 -21.11 -5.19 -9.84
CA GLU A 100 -20.61 -6.19 -10.78
C GLU A 100 -19.09 -6.39 -10.68
N LEU A 101 -18.37 -5.31 -10.38
CA LEU A 101 -16.92 -5.30 -10.30
C LEU A 101 -16.44 -5.67 -8.90
N ILE A 102 -16.97 -5.00 -7.86
CA ILE A 102 -16.46 -5.13 -6.48
C ILE A 102 -17.40 -5.90 -5.53
N GLY A 103 -18.52 -6.42 -6.01
CA GLY A 103 -19.51 -7.11 -5.19
C GLY A 103 -20.46 -6.18 -4.44
N GLU A 104 -21.61 -6.72 -4.02
CA GLU A 104 -22.68 -5.96 -3.37
C GLU A 104 -22.25 -5.38 -2.01
N LYS A 105 -21.48 -6.14 -1.22
CA LYS A 105 -21.06 -5.71 0.13
C LYS A 105 -20.27 -4.41 0.08
N LEU A 106 -19.23 -4.36 -0.76
CA LEU A 106 -18.36 -3.19 -0.88
C LEU A 106 -19.09 -2.02 -1.55
N TRP A 107 -19.87 -2.30 -2.61
CA TRP A 107 -20.63 -1.25 -3.29
C TRP A 107 -21.67 -0.60 -2.38
N ASN A 108 -22.43 -1.38 -1.61
CA ASN A 108 -23.46 -0.85 -0.72
C ASN A 108 -22.88 -0.10 0.49
N LYS A 109 -21.68 -0.47 0.94
CA LYS A 109 -21.02 0.17 2.10
C LYS A 109 -20.26 1.44 1.72
N TYR A 110 -19.48 1.39 0.64
CA TYR A 110 -18.53 2.45 0.31
C TYR A 110 -18.84 3.17 -1.00
N HIS A 111 -19.64 2.57 -1.89
CA HIS A 111 -19.85 3.06 -3.27
C HIS A 111 -18.56 3.29 -4.07
N ARG A 112 -17.47 2.60 -3.69
CA ARG A 112 -16.15 2.64 -4.34
C ARG A 112 -15.30 1.44 -3.93
N TRP A 113 -14.18 1.25 -4.62
CA TRP A 113 -13.11 0.37 -4.15
C TRP A 113 -12.41 1.06 -2.97
N ALA A 114 -12.56 0.51 -1.78
CA ALA A 114 -12.27 1.22 -0.52
C ALA A 114 -10.85 1.04 0.01
N MET A 115 -9.97 0.39 -0.74
CA MET A 115 -8.58 0.18 -0.34
C MET A 115 -7.66 0.18 -1.55
N PHE A 116 -6.36 0.32 -1.36
CA PHE A 116 -5.37 0.01 -2.39
C PHE A 116 -4.07 -0.42 -1.70
N SER A 117 -3.12 -0.93 -2.47
CA SER A 117 -1.78 -1.20 -1.93
C SER A 117 -0.71 -0.45 -2.69
N LYS A 118 0.47 -0.33 -2.12
CA LYS A 118 1.63 0.24 -2.81
C LYS A 118 2.90 -0.48 -2.38
N PHE A 119 3.93 -0.37 -3.22
CA PHE A 119 5.28 -0.35 -2.70
C PHE A 119 5.65 1.09 -2.40
N PHE A 120 6.20 1.31 -1.22
CA PHE A 120 7.03 2.49 -0.97
C PHE A 120 8.45 2.02 -0.63
N ASP A 121 9.42 2.68 -1.22
CA ASP A 121 10.80 2.23 -1.26
C ASP A 121 11.75 3.40 -1.11
N ASN A 122 12.10 3.66 0.14
CA ASN A 122 12.97 4.76 0.52
C ASN A 122 14.37 4.27 0.90
N ALA A 123 15.38 5.05 0.51
CA ALA A 123 16.77 4.79 0.88
C ALA A 123 16.97 4.94 2.41
N GLY A 124 16.29 5.91 3.02
CA GLY A 124 16.27 6.16 4.47
C GLY A 124 14.86 6.12 5.04
N PRO A 125 14.67 6.40 6.33
CA PRO A 125 13.35 6.38 6.95
C PRO A 125 12.50 7.56 6.46
N LEU A 126 11.19 7.36 6.41
CA LEU A 126 10.21 8.43 6.22
C LEU A 126 10.15 9.34 7.47
N PRO A 127 9.61 10.58 7.36
CA PRO A 127 9.43 11.44 8.53
C PRO A 127 8.49 10.78 9.56
N HIS A 128 8.70 11.08 10.85
CA HIS A 128 7.73 10.74 11.89
C HIS A 128 6.42 11.46 11.61
N HIS A 129 5.40 10.69 11.24
CA HIS A 129 4.16 11.22 10.71
C HIS A 129 2.96 10.45 11.26
N ILE A 130 1.78 10.97 10.93
CA ILE A 130 0.53 10.46 11.45
C ILE A 130 -0.54 10.43 10.36
N HIS A 131 -1.33 9.37 10.39
CA HIS A 131 -2.58 9.25 9.66
C HIS A 131 -3.75 9.58 10.59
N HIS A 132 -4.67 10.42 10.14
CA HIS A 132 -5.75 10.93 10.98
C HIS A 132 -6.76 9.83 11.31
N ARG A 133 -7.26 9.82 12.55
CA ARG A 133 -8.43 9.01 12.95
C ARG A 133 -9.67 9.50 12.22
N GLN A 134 -10.70 8.63 12.10
CA GLN A 134 -11.93 8.95 11.38
C GLN A 134 -12.52 10.31 11.77
N ALA A 135 -12.67 10.58 13.07
CA ALA A 135 -13.23 11.84 13.57
C ALA A 135 -12.43 13.09 13.16
N HIS A 136 -11.11 12.97 13.00
CA HIS A 136 -10.24 14.06 12.55
C HIS A 136 -10.25 14.18 11.02
N ALA A 137 -10.22 13.06 10.31
CA ALA A 137 -10.23 13.02 8.84
C ALA A 137 -11.54 13.58 8.26
N GLU A 138 -12.68 13.29 8.89
CA GLU A 138 -14.00 13.79 8.45
C GLU A 138 -14.09 15.32 8.46
N ARG A 139 -13.35 16.00 9.36
CA ARG A 139 -13.31 17.47 9.42
C ARG A 139 -12.73 18.12 8.17
N VAL A 140 -12.01 17.35 7.35
CA VAL A 140 -11.45 17.81 6.06
C VAL A 140 -12.01 17.02 4.87
N GLY A 141 -13.11 16.29 5.07
CA GLY A 141 -13.75 15.51 4.02
C GLY A 141 -12.96 14.27 3.58
N ALA A 142 -12.06 13.77 4.42
CA ALA A 142 -11.30 12.55 4.20
C ALA A 142 -11.76 11.42 5.13
N ASP A 143 -11.25 10.22 4.90
CA ASP A 143 -11.49 9.06 5.76
C ASP A 143 -10.26 8.71 6.57
N GLY A 144 -10.47 8.09 7.73
CA GLY A 144 -9.38 7.51 8.52
C GLY A 144 -8.59 6.51 7.69
N LYS A 145 -7.28 6.50 7.86
CA LYS A 145 -6.38 5.70 7.03
C LYS A 145 -5.62 4.65 7.88
N PRO A 146 -6.24 3.49 8.18
CA PRO A 146 -5.50 2.35 8.68
C PRO A 146 -4.60 1.80 7.57
N GLU A 147 -3.43 1.33 7.97
CA GLU A 147 -2.47 0.70 7.07
C GLU A 147 -1.74 -0.45 7.74
N MET A 148 -1.23 -1.35 6.91
CA MET A 148 -0.42 -2.47 7.36
C MET A 148 0.80 -2.60 6.47
N TYR A 149 1.90 -3.05 7.04
CA TYR A 149 3.16 -3.26 6.34
C TYR A 149 3.44 -4.73 6.16
N PHE A 150 4.05 -5.09 5.04
CA PHE A 150 4.71 -6.36 4.82
C PHE A 150 6.03 -6.11 4.08
N PHE A 151 7.10 -6.80 4.48
CA PHE A 151 8.44 -6.60 3.92
C PHE A 151 8.84 -7.78 3.02
N PRO A 152 8.40 -7.82 1.75
CA PRO A 152 8.63 -8.97 0.88
C PRO A 152 10.12 -9.19 0.63
N SER A 153 10.60 -10.40 0.87
CA SER A 153 12.00 -10.77 0.62
C SER A 153 12.41 -10.61 -0.85
N GLN A 154 11.47 -10.78 -1.79
CA GLN A 154 11.69 -10.61 -3.24
C GLN A 154 12.15 -9.21 -3.66
N LEU A 155 11.85 -8.18 -2.85
CA LEU A 155 12.25 -6.79 -3.13
C LEU A 155 13.39 -6.35 -2.22
N ASN A 156 13.64 -7.05 -1.11
CA ASN A 156 14.55 -6.60 -0.06
C ASN A 156 15.85 -7.43 -0.04
N ASN A 157 16.66 -7.28 -1.09
CA ASN A 157 18.01 -7.85 -1.13
C ASN A 157 19.00 -7.11 -0.20
N HIS A 158 18.67 -5.90 0.25
CA HIS A 158 19.41 -5.14 1.26
C HIS A 158 18.49 -4.26 2.12
N GLY A 159 19.00 -3.87 3.29
CA GLY A 159 18.26 -3.10 4.30
C GLY A 159 18.00 -1.64 3.98
N GLY A 160 18.74 -1.04 3.04
CA GLY A 160 18.78 0.43 2.89
C GLY A 160 19.65 1.07 3.98
N GLU A 161 19.45 2.35 4.26
CA GLU A 161 20.25 3.12 5.22
C GLU A 161 19.81 2.89 6.69
N PHE A 162 18.55 2.52 6.92
CA PHE A 162 17.97 2.36 8.25
C PHE A 162 16.87 1.26 8.28
N PRO A 163 17.24 -0.03 8.35
CA PRO A 163 16.29 -1.16 8.37
C PRO A 163 15.61 -1.36 9.73
N PHE A 164 15.22 -0.25 10.36
CA PHE A 164 14.44 -0.19 11.58
C PHE A 164 13.31 0.82 11.36
N THR A 165 12.19 0.66 12.05
CA THR A 165 11.03 1.57 11.98
C THR A 165 10.74 2.13 13.35
N PHE A 166 10.08 3.28 13.42
CA PHE A 166 9.61 3.85 14.68
C PHE A 166 8.09 3.80 14.73
N PHE A 167 7.55 3.49 15.90
CA PHE A 167 6.12 3.51 16.19
C PHE A 167 5.90 4.13 17.56
N GLY A 168 4.96 5.06 17.65
CA GLY A 168 4.60 5.78 18.86
C GLY A 168 5.77 6.48 19.51
N PHE A 169 5.71 6.53 20.84
CA PHE A 169 6.70 7.12 21.73
C PHE A 169 7.18 6.10 22.78
N ASN A 170 8.18 6.48 23.56
CA ASN A 170 8.54 5.72 24.76
C ASN A 170 7.40 5.84 25.80
N PRO A 171 7.15 4.82 26.66
CA PRO A 171 5.98 4.84 27.53
C PRO A 171 6.02 5.97 28.56
N GLU A 172 7.22 6.46 28.88
CA GLU A 172 7.46 7.58 29.78
C GLU A 172 7.30 8.96 29.12
N THR A 173 7.19 9.05 27.79
CA THR A 173 7.05 10.32 27.09
C THR A 173 5.76 11.03 27.50
N THR A 174 5.84 12.33 27.72
CA THR A 174 4.73 13.18 28.15
C THR A 174 4.12 13.96 26.99
N LYS A 175 2.85 14.37 27.13
CA LYS A 175 2.15 15.21 26.15
C LYS A 175 2.85 16.54 25.97
N GLU A 176 3.42 17.08 27.05
CA GLU A 176 4.14 18.34 27.08
C GLU A 176 5.42 18.30 26.25
N GLU A 177 6.21 17.21 26.31
CA GLU A 177 7.41 17.03 25.48
C GLU A 177 7.08 16.94 23.99
N VAL A 178 6.01 16.22 23.64
CA VAL A 178 5.53 16.13 22.26
C VAL A 178 5.05 17.50 21.78
N LEU A 179 4.27 18.22 22.59
CA LEU A 179 3.77 19.55 22.27
C LEU A 179 4.90 20.58 22.09
N GLU A 180 5.94 20.52 22.92
CA GLU A 180 7.14 21.34 22.75
C GLU A 180 7.85 21.03 21.44
N SER A 181 8.03 19.75 21.11
CA SER A 181 8.61 19.32 19.84
C SER A 181 7.79 19.84 18.64
N LEU A 182 6.46 19.73 18.68
CA LEU A 182 5.61 20.28 17.62
C LEU A 182 5.77 21.80 17.46
N ARG A 183 5.77 22.56 18.56
CA ARG A 183 6.00 24.02 18.55
C ARG A 183 7.39 24.42 18.05
N ASN A 184 8.36 23.51 18.13
CA ASN A 184 9.72 23.72 17.65
C ASN A 184 9.93 23.34 16.18
N PHE A 185 8.90 22.84 15.47
CA PHE A 185 8.99 22.41 14.07
C PHE A 185 9.70 23.41 13.15
N LYS A 186 9.37 24.72 13.24
CA LYS A 186 9.98 25.76 12.39
C LYS A 186 11.33 26.28 12.88
N LYS A 187 11.80 25.85 14.05
CA LYS A 187 12.99 26.41 14.72
C LYS A 187 14.27 25.62 14.41
N GLY A 188 14.15 24.44 13.78
CA GLY A 188 15.25 23.54 13.48
C GLY A 188 14.77 22.09 13.49
N ASP A 189 15.69 21.16 13.72
CA ASP A 189 15.31 19.78 14.08
C ASP A 189 14.54 19.81 15.39
N ASN A 190 13.27 19.42 15.33
CA ASN A 190 12.38 19.43 16.47
C ASN A 190 12.54 18.21 17.37
N ASN A 191 13.36 17.25 16.97
CA ASN A 191 13.75 16.07 17.73
C ASN A 191 12.57 15.20 18.22
N ILE A 192 11.40 15.28 17.58
CA ILE A 192 10.23 14.49 17.98
C ILE A 192 10.48 12.98 17.86
N LEU A 193 11.31 12.57 16.89
CA LEU A 193 11.70 11.17 16.71
C LEU A 193 12.54 10.65 17.90
N GLY A 194 13.27 11.54 18.58
CA GLY A 194 14.04 11.23 19.79
C GLY A 194 13.17 10.84 20.99
N LEU A 195 11.86 11.09 20.92
CA LEU A 195 10.87 10.61 21.90
C LEU A 195 10.37 9.19 21.62
N SER A 196 10.79 8.57 20.51
CA SER A 196 10.34 7.24 20.09
C SER A 196 11.39 6.14 20.32
N ARG A 197 11.05 4.91 19.94
CA ARG A 197 11.95 3.77 19.91
C ARG A 197 11.87 3.05 18.57
N ALA A 198 12.99 2.42 18.20
CA ALA A 198 13.11 1.72 16.94
C ALA A 198 12.83 0.21 17.10
N TYR A 199 12.16 -0.37 16.10
CA TYR A 199 11.94 -1.80 15.93
C TYR A 199 12.73 -2.28 14.72
N LYS A 200 13.48 -3.37 14.86
CA LYS A 200 14.18 -3.98 13.72
C LYS A 200 13.16 -4.57 12.75
N LEU A 201 13.33 -4.28 11.46
CA LEU A 201 12.51 -4.88 10.42
C LEU A 201 13.06 -6.27 10.04
N GLU A 202 12.16 -7.25 9.94
CA GLU A 202 12.47 -8.60 9.49
C GLU A 202 11.77 -8.87 8.15
N HIS A 203 12.46 -9.52 7.22
CA HIS A 203 11.85 -9.94 5.95
C HIS A 203 10.68 -10.89 6.19
N ASP A 204 9.71 -10.84 5.30
CA ASP A 204 8.49 -11.65 5.31
C ASP A 204 7.73 -11.56 6.64
N THR A 205 7.74 -10.38 7.24
CA THR A 205 6.96 -10.01 8.43
C THR A 205 6.30 -8.65 8.20
N GLY A 206 5.51 -8.19 9.15
CA GLY A 206 4.72 -6.99 9.00
C GLY A 206 4.35 -6.32 10.31
N PHE A 207 3.73 -5.15 10.19
CA PHE A 207 3.17 -4.39 11.31
C PHE A 207 1.80 -3.83 10.93
N HIS A 208 0.89 -3.77 11.90
CA HIS A 208 -0.34 -3.01 11.80
C HIS A 208 -0.13 -1.60 12.36
N VAL A 209 -0.70 -0.61 11.69
CA VAL A 209 -0.62 0.79 12.11
C VAL A 209 -2.03 1.37 12.10
N ASP A 210 -2.54 1.60 13.30
CA ASP A 210 -3.83 2.26 13.47
C ASP A 210 -3.74 3.76 13.11
N PRO A 211 -4.83 4.35 12.60
CA PRO A 211 -4.96 5.80 12.56
C PRO A 211 -4.73 6.41 13.94
N GLY A 212 -4.04 7.55 13.99
CA GLY A 212 -3.65 8.23 15.22
C GLY A 212 -2.33 7.74 15.83
N VAL A 213 -1.72 6.67 15.31
CA VAL A 213 -0.39 6.21 15.73
C VAL A 213 0.68 6.96 14.96
N MET A 214 1.59 7.61 15.68
CA MET A 214 2.81 8.20 15.12
C MET A 214 3.73 7.09 14.61
N HIS A 215 4.29 7.24 13.43
CA HIS A 215 5.20 6.25 12.87
C HIS A 215 6.18 6.84 11.87
N ALA A 216 7.37 6.25 11.79
CA ALA A 216 8.41 6.64 10.84
C ALA A 216 8.90 5.35 10.14
N PRO A 217 8.29 5.00 8.99
CA PRO A 217 8.65 3.80 8.25
C PRO A 217 10.13 3.73 7.93
N GLY A 218 10.73 2.55 8.15
CA GLY A 218 12.13 2.29 7.88
C GLY A 218 12.46 2.16 6.39
N SER A 219 13.70 1.79 6.09
CA SER A 219 14.21 1.73 4.72
C SER A 219 14.09 0.37 4.05
N LEU A 220 13.22 -0.55 4.49
CA LEU A 220 12.87 -1.71 3.64
C LEU A 220 11.82 -1.28 2.61
N CYS A 221 11.91 -1.83 1.39
CA CYS A 221 10.83 -1.73 0.42
C CYS A 221 9.59 -2.41 1.02
N THR A 222 8.56 -1.64 1.25
CA THR A 222 7.40 -2.06 2.03
C THR A 222 6.20 -2.20 1.11
N TYR A 223 5.53 -3.35 1.18
CA TYR A 223 4.19 -3.52 0.67
C TYR A 223 3.20 -3.02 1.70
N GLU A 224 2.45 -1.97 1.36
CA GLU A 224 1.51 -1.30 2.27
C GLU A 224 0.08 -1.42 1.73
N PRO A 225 -0.71 -2.42 2.14
CA PRO A 225 -2.16 -2.35 2.04
C PRO A 225 -2.70 -1.28 2.98
N GLN A 226 -3.50 -0.36 2.44
CA GLN A 226 -4.10 0.73 3.20
C GLN A 226 -5.54 1.01 2.74
N PHE A 227 -6.32 1.66 3.61
CA PHE A 227 -7.63 2.18 3.20
C PHE A 227 -7.46 3.26 2.12
N ALA A 228 -8.47 3.45 1.27
CA ALA A 228 -8.44 4.38 0.15
C ALA A 228 -8.59 5.84 0.61
N SER A 229 -7.57 6.33 1.30
CA SER A 229 -7.43 7.69 1.81
C SER A 229 -5.95 8.09 1.76
N ASP A 230 -5.67 9.37 1.52
CA ASP A 230 -4.32 9.95 1.54
C ASP A 230 -4.19 11.02 2.64
N VAL A 231 -4.89 10.83 3.76
CA VAL A 231 -4.88 11.76 4.89
C VAL A 231 -3.62 11.59 5.75
N TYR A 232 -2.82 12.65 5.92
CA TYR A 232 -1.66 12.61 6.79
C TYR A 232 -1.15 14.00 7.20
N ALA A 233 -0.32 14.02 8.25
CA ALA A 233 0.51 15.17 8.63
C ALA A 233 1.92 14.71 9.06
N MET A 234 2.94 15.51 8.75
CA MET A 234 4.35 15.22 9.06
C MET A 234 4.77 16.00 10.32
N TYR A 235 5.09 15.31 11.42
CA TYR A 235 5.40 15.97 12.69
C TYR A 235 6.91 16.09 12.95
N GLN A 236 7.74 15.40 12.18
CA GLN A 236 9.19 15.57 12.19
C GLN A 236 9.64 16.62 11.18
N SER A 237 10.47 17.58 11.62
CA SER A 237 10.94 18.68 10.76
C SER A 237 12.21 18.36 9.97
N VAL A 238 13.09 17.48 10.48
CA VAL A 238 14.37 17.14 9.83
C VAL A 238 14.60 15.63 9.90
N LEU A 239 14.86 14.99 8.76
CA LEU A 239 15.14 13.55 8.66
C LEU A 239 16.62 13.25 8.98
N LEU A 240 16.91 11.96 9.25
CA LEU A 240 18.25 11.45 9.59
C LEU A 240 19.37 11.93 8.64
N ASN A 241 19.07 12.11 7.35
CA ASN A 241 20.03 12.51 6.34
C ASN A 241 19.92 13.99 5.94
N GLY A 242 19.29 14.82 6.78
CA GLY A 242 19.24 16.27 6.62
C GLY A 242 18.18 16.79 5.66
N GLN A 243 17.29 15.96 5.12
CA GLN A 243 16.11 16.47 4.41
C GLN A 243 15.25 17.27 5.39
N VAL A 244 14.83 18.47 4.96
CA VAL A 244 13.94 19.34 5.74
C VAL A 244 12.53 19.17 5.22
N VAL A 245 11.58 18.97 6.14
CA VAL A 245 10.16 18.85 5.85
C VAL A 245 9.52 20.24 5.89
N GLY A 246 8.76 20.58 4.85
CA GLY A 246 8.02 21.84 4.77
C GLY A 246 6.93 21.93 5.82
N GLU A 247 6.67 23.15 6.32
CA GLU A 247 5.62 23.39 7.32
C GLU A 247 4.21 23.13 6.77
N ASP A 248 4.02 23.24 5.46
CA ASP A 248 2.78 22.86 4.80
C ASP A 248 2.41 21.39 5.08
N LEU A 249 3.41 20.51 5.22
CA LEU A 249 3.19 19.10 5.56
C LEU A 249 2.88 18.87 7.04
N LEU A 250 3.29 19.77 7.95
CA LEU A 250 2.88 19.73 9.36
C LEU A 250 1.37 19.94 9.51
N TRP A 251 0.82 20.85 8.71
CA TRP A 251 -0.60 21.21 8.72
C TRP A 251 -1.38 20.56 7.58
N LYS A 252 -0.81 19.58 6.87
CA LYS A 252 -1.53 18.85 5.83
C LYS A 252 -2.74 18.16 6.46
N ASN A 253 -3.89 18.28 5.79
CA ASN A 253 -5.18 17.78 6.26
C ASN A 253 -5.62 18.28 7.65
N CYS A 254 -5.10 19.42 8.10
CA CYS A 254 -5.60 20.15 9.26
C CYS A 254 -6.76 21.09 8.84
N PRO A 255 -7.88 21.12 9.59
CA PRO A 255 -8.95 22.08 9.37
C PRO A 255 -8.44 23.53 9.40
N GLU A 256 -8.99 24.40 8.56
CA GLU A 256 -8.48 25.76 8.40
C GLU A 256 -8.51 26.55 9.73
N GLU A 257 -9.54 26.33 10.54
CA GLU A 257 -9.71 26.96 11.85
C GLU A 257 -8.72 26.47 12.92
N GLU A 258 -8.05 25.34 12.70
CA GLU A 258 -7.06 24.75 13.62
C GLU A 258 -5.61 25.05 13.21
N LYS A 259 -5.38 25.74 12.09
CA LYS A 259 -4.02 26.08 11.66
C LYS A 259 -3.33 26.96 12.68
N GLY A 260 -2.18 26.50 13.17
CA GLY A 260 -1.44 27.15 14.26
C GLY A 260 -1.81 26.67 15.67
N ASN A 261 -2.86 25.85 15.81
CA ASN A 261 -3.23 25.20 17.07
C ASN A 261 -2.44 23.89 17.26
N TYR A 262 -1.33 23.96 17.99
CA TYR A 262 -0.47 22.79 18.22
C TYR A 262 -1.10 21.76 19.15
N GLU A 263 -2.04 22.19 19.99
CA GLU A 263 -2.85 21.33 20.85
C GLU A 263 -3.80 20.46 20.01
N TYR A 264 -4.29 20.97 18.87
CA TYR A 264 -5.04 20.15 17.92
C TYR A 264 -4.17 19.06 17.28
N LEU A 265 -2.93 19.38 16.88
CA LEU A 265 -1.99 18.39 16.36
C LEU A 265 -1.72 17.27 17.39
N LEU A 266 -1.61 17.63 18.67
CA LEU A 266 -1.50 16.66 19.76
C LEU A 266 -2.79 15.82 19.94
N ASP A 267 -3.97 16.41 19.75
CA ASP A 267 -5.26 15.70 19.83
C ASP A 267 -5.49 14.68 18.69
N VAL A 268 -4.89 14.91 17.52
CA VAL A 268 -4.90 13.92 16.41
C VAL A 268 -4.22 12.61 16.85
N ILE A 269 -3.22 12.67 17.73
CA ILE A 269 -2.49 11.52 18.26
C ILE A 269 -3.41 10.71 19.18
N ASP A 270 -3.57 9.42 18.88
CA ASP A 270 -4.19 8.47 19.82
C ASP A 270 -3.20 8.18 20.95
N TRP A 271 -3.27 8.98 22.01
CA TRP A 271 -2.25 9.01 23.05
C TRP A 271 -1.96 7.62 23.63
N GLU A 272 -3.01 6.87 24.01
CA GLU A 272 -2.86 5.57 24.66
C GLU A 272 -2.17 4.55 23.75
N LYS A 273 -2.48 4.56 22.44
CA LYS A 273 -1.81 3.67 21.48
C LYS A 273 -0.36 4.05 21.23
N ASN A 274 -0.02 5.34 21.34
CA ASN A 274 1.34 5.82 21.09
C ASN A 274 2.29 5.53 22.25
N ILE A 275 1.81 5.36 23.48
CA ILE A 275 2.66 5.01 24.63
C ILE A 275 2.57 3.53 25.04
N ASP A 276 1.94 2.69 24.20
CA ASP A 276 1.74 1.26 24.48
C ASP A 276 3.09 0.54 24.71
N PRO A 277 3.38 0.04 25.93
CA PRO A 277 4.62 -0.68 26.20
C PRO A 277 4.70 -2.02 25.44
N ASP A 278 3.55 -2.57 25.05
CA ASP A 278 3.39 -3.85 24.35
C ASP A 278 3.09 -3.66 22.85
N PHE A 279 3.35 -2.48 22.27
CA PHE A 279 3.03 -2.16 20.87
C PHE A 279 3.46 -3.26 19.89
N HIS A 280 4.68 -3.77 20.04
CA HIS A 280 5.19 -4.84 19.18
C HIS A 280 4.32 -6.10 19.27
N LYS A 281 3.96 -6.53 20.49
CA LYS A 281 3.11 -7.72 20.69
C LYS A 281 1.73 -7.52 20.05
N HIS A 282 1.15 -6.33 20.18
CA HIS A 282 -0.18 -6.02 19.66
C HIS A 282 -0.20 -5.82 18.14
N ASN A 283 0.87 -5.33 17.52
CA ASN A 283 0.85 -4.89 16.12
C ASN A 283 1.75 -5.69 15.17
N TYR A 284 2.77 -6.39 15.66
CA TYR A 284 3.63 -7.21 14.81
C TYR A 284 2.88 -8.40 14.20
N MET A 285 3.18 -8.73 12.95
CA MET A 285 2.56 -9.80 12.18
C MET A 285 3.62 -10.71 11.57
N ARG A 286 3.49 -12.02 11.83
CA ARG A 286 4.15 -13.08 11.03
C ARG A 286 3.11 -13.70 10.09
N PRO A 287 3.51 -14.20 8.91
CA PRO A 287 2.60 -14.90 8.02
C PRO A 287 1.84 -16.02 8.76
N LYS A 288 0.53 -16.10 8.55
CA LYS A 288 -0.33 -17.17 9.08
C LYS A 288 -0.90 -17.97 7.91
N PRO A 289 -0.74 -19.31 7.87
CA PRO A 289 -1.30 -20.10 6.76
C PRO A 289 -2.83 -19.98 6.74
N VAL A 290 -3.43 -19.84 5.54
CA VAL A 290 -4.90 -19.69 5.42
C VAL A 290 -5.66 -21.01 5.61
N ARG A 291 -4.96 -22.13 5.45
CA ARG A 291 -5.42 -23.52 5.57
C ARG A 291 -4.28 -24.38 6.16
N PRO A 292 -4.52 -25.64 6.56
CA PRO A 292 -3.43 -26.53 6.96
C PRO A 292 -2.34 -26.61 5.89
N MET A 293 -1.09 -26.35 6.27
CA MET A 293 0.06 -26.26 5.35
C MET A 293 0.22 -27.51 4.48
N GLU A 294 0.08 -28.69 5.09
CA GLU A 294 0.22 -29.98 4.40
C GLU A 294 -0.80 -30.14 3.26
N GLU A 295 -2.05 -29.69 3.44
CA GLU A 295 -3.07 -29.76 2.39
C GLU A 295 -2.72 -28.84 1.22
N MET A 296 -2.29 -27.60 1.50
CA MET A 296 -1.93 -26.65 0.45
C MET A 296 -0.73 -27.17 -0.36
N LEU A 297 0.29 -27.73 0.31
CA LEU A 297 1.46 -28.31 -0.36
C LEU A 297 1.08 -29.47 -1.29
N GLN A 298 0.17 -30.34 -0.85
CA GLN A 298 -0.37 -31.43 -1.69
C GLN A 298 -1.15 -30.89 -2.90
N ASP A 299 -1.93 -29.83 -2.69
CA ASP A 299 -2.66 -29.12 -3.76
C ASP A 299 -1.68 -28.38 -4.70
N GLY A 300 -0.45 -28.11 -4.28
CA GLY A 300 0.62 -27.51 -5.10
C GLY A 300 0.83 -26.02 -4.91
N TYR A 301 0.39 -25.45 -3.79
CA TYR A 301 0.60 -24.04 -3.45
C TYR A 301 0.83 -23.84 -1.94
N ILE A 302 1.17 -22.62 -1.56
CA ILE A 302 1.15 -22.14 -0.18
C ILE A 302 0.43 -20.80 -0.19
N GLU A 303 -0.49 -20.59 0.74
CA GLU A 303 -1.14 -19.29 0.90
C GLU A 303 -1.17 -18.87 2.37
N GLU A 304 -0.78 -17.64 2.62
CA GLU A 304 -0.61 -17.09 3.95
C GLU A 304 -1.24 -15.70 4.06
N TRP A 305 -1.97 -15.45 5.14
CA TRP A 305 -2.29 -14.10 5.58
C TRP A 305 -1.01 -13.38 6.00
N ILE A 306 -0.74 -12.23 5.39
CA ILE A 306 0.41 -11.37 5.70
C ILE A 306 -0.01 -10.06 6.39
N CYS A 307 -1.26 -9.63 6.15
CA CYS A 307 -1.87 -8.47 6.79
C CYS A 307 -3.29 -8.88 7.24
N TYR A 308 -3.49 -9.00 8.55
CA TYR A 308 -4.69 -9.66 9.13
C TYR A 308 -5.13 -9.07 10.47
N LYS A 309 -4.69 -7.86 10.82
CA LYS A 309 -5.06 -7.17 12.07
C LYS A 309 -6.03 -6.00 11.88
N CYS A 310 -6.50 -5.80 10.65
CA CYS A 310 -7.48 -4.79 10.29
C CYS A 310 -8.71 -5.47 9.67
N ASP A 311 -9.90 -4.96 9.97
CA ASP A 311 -11.18 -5.51 9.51
C ASP A 311 -11.54 -5.09 8.07
N CYS A 312 -11.11 -3.89 7.67
CA CYS A 312 -11.45 -3.29 6.39
C CYS A 312 -10.36 -3.41 5.31
N VAL A 313 -9.14 -3.77 5.70
CA VAL A 313 -7.99 -3.99 4.81
C VAL A 313 -7.33 -5.31 5.19
N SER A 314 -6.99 -6.14 4.21
CA SER A 314 -6.19 -7.36 4.45
C SER A 314 -5.37 -7.74 3.24
N ALA A 315 -4.39 -8.63 3.43
CA ALA A 315 -3.58 -9.15 2.34
C ALA A 315 -3.10 -10.59 2.58
N LYS A 316 -2.93 -11.30 1.46
CA LYS A 316 -2.38 -12.65 1.40
C LYS A 316 -1.14 -12.69 0.51
N ARG A 317 -0.20 -13.57 0.83
CA ARG A 317 0.84 -14.03 -0.09
C ARG A 317 0.46 -15.41 -0.59
N LEU A 318 0.45 -15.59 -1.91
CA LEU A 318 0.23 -16.86 -2.59
C LEU A 318 1.50 -17.27 -3.31
N THR A 319 1.95 -18.50 -3.08
CA THR A 319 3.09 -19.13 -3.74
C THR A 319 2.61 -20.37 -4.48
N VAL A 320 2.67 -20.38 -5.82
CA VAL A 320 2.36 -21.57 -6.63
C VAL A 320 3.66 -22.31 -6.92
N LEU A 321 3.73 -23.57 -6.51
CA LEU A 321 4.96 -24.36 -6.59
C LEU A 321 5.34 -24.66 -8.06
N PRO A 322 6.63 -24.92 -8.34
CA PRO A 322 7.11 -25.26 -9.68
C PRO A 322 6.34 -26.42 -10.33
N GLY A 323 6.02 -26.30 -11.61
CA GLY A 323 5.32 -27.30 -12.41
C GLY A 323 3.86 -27.55 -12.02
N ARG A 324 3.30 -26.74 -11.11
CA ARG A 324 1.94 -26.93 -10.61
C ARG A 324 0.92 -26.09 -11.36
N THR A 325 -0.27 -26.67 -11.49
CA THR A 325 -1.49 -25.96 -11.86
C THR A 325 -2.43 -26.00 -10.69
N VAL A 326 -2.89 -24.84 -10.26
CA VAL A 326 -3.79 -24.69 -9.10
C VAL A 326 -5.03 -23.90 -9.48
N PHE A 327 -6.05 -24.01 -8.65
CA PHE A 327 -7.30 -23.27 -8.82
C PHE A 327 -7.65 -22.59 -7.49
N ILE A 328 -7.48 -21.27 -7.43
CA ILE A 328 -7.58 -20.49 -6.19
C ILE A 328 -8.90 -19.74 -6.17
N LYS A 329 -9.61 -19.80 -5.04
CA LYS A 329 -10.87 -19.10 -4.80
C LYS A 329 -10.72 -18.14 -3.62
N ASP A 330 -11.33 -16.97 -3.74
CA ASP A 330 -11.43 -15.99 -2.67
C ASP A 330 -12.87 -15.45 -2.61
N SER A 331 -13.34 -15.12 -1.41
CA SER A 331 -14.73 -14.65 -1.21
C SER A 331 -14.95 -13.17 -1.53
N ALA A 332 -13.91 -12.45 -1.94
CA ALA A 332 -13.91 -11.00 -2.19
C ALA A 332 -13.12 -10.64 -3.46
N PRO A 333 -13.41 -9.50 -4.11
CA PRO A 333 -12.53 -8.97 -5.16
C PRO A 333 -11.16 -8.59 -4.57
N TYR A 334 -10.14 -8.53 -5.41
CA TYR A 334 -8.80 -8.17 -4.98
C TYR A 334 -7.96 -7.57 -6.09
N GLY A 335 -7.04 -6.68 -5.71
CA GLY A 335 -5.89 -6.37 -6.53
C GLY A 335 -4.73 -7.31 -6.23
N LEU A 336 -3.81 -7.46 -7.19
CA LEU A 336 -2.64 -8.31 -7.03
C LEU A 336 -1.40 -7.77 -7.74
N ILE A 337 -0.24 -8.20 -7.25
CA ILE A 337 1.08 -7.96 -7.86
C ILE A 337 1.92 -9.24 -7.83
N CYS A 338 2.51 -9.61 -8.96
CA CYS A 338 3.46 -10.71 -9.11
C CYS A 338 4.87 -10.25 -8.68
N LEU A 339 5.45 -10.93 -7.68
CA LEU A 339 6.78 -10.63 -7.15
C LEU A 339 7.88 -11.47 -7.78
N GLU A 340 7.57 -12.70 -8.17
CA GLU A 340 8.55 -13.72 -8.60
C GLU A 340 7.88 -14.71 -9.56
N GLY A 341 8.66 -15.23 -10.49
CA GLY A 341 8.22 -16.27 -11.42
C GLY A 341 7.45 -15.74 -12.64
N HIS A 342 6.97 -16.69 -13.43
CA HIS A 342 6.15 -16.46 -14.62
C HIS A 342 5.20 -17.64 -14.85
N GLY A 343 4.14 -17.42 -15.62
CA GLY A 343 3.18 -18.45 -16.00
C GLY A 343 1.87 -17.83 -16.48
N THR A 344 0.73 -18.45 -16.18
CA THR A 344 -0.57 -17.88 -16.53
C THR A 344 -1.46 -17.68 -15.31
N PHE A 345 -2.24 -16.60 -15.30
CA PHE A 345 -3.25 -16.27 -14.31
C PHE A 345 -4.60 -16.05 -15.01
N GLY A 346 -5.46 -17.07 -14.97
CA GLY A 346 -6.70 -17.10 -15.74
C GLY A 346 -6.41 -17.14 -17.25
N VAL A 347 -6.80 -16.09 -17.97
CA VAL A 347 -6.55 -15.93 -19.41
C VAL A 347 -5.29 -15.12 -19.73
N TRP A 348 -4.64 -14.57 -18.71
CA TRP A 348 -3.49 -13.68 -18.87
C TRP A 348 -2.18 -14.42 -18.62
N GLU A 349 -1.14 -14.03 -19.36
CA GLU A 349 0.23 -14.27 -18.94
C GLU A 349 0.52 -13.47 -17.67
N ILE A 350 1.30 -14.03 -16.76
CA ILE A 350 1.80 -13.32 -15.58
C ILE A 350 3.31 -13.51 -15.49
N GLU A 351 4.03 -12.44 -15.19
CA GLU A 351 5.48 -12.48 -15.01
C GLU A 351 5.94 -11.42 -14.02
N SER A 352 7.10 -11.64 -13.42
CA SER A 352 7.78 -10.67 -12.57
C SER A 352 8.93 -10.03 -13.34
N PRO A 353 8.78 -8.82 -13.90
CA PRO A 353 9.84 -8.18 -14.66
C PRO A 353 11.03 -7.87 -13.75
N ALA A 354 12.25 -8.05 -14.26
CA ALA A 354 13.47 -7.68 -13.52
C ALA A 354 13.72 -6.16 -13.53
N LEU A 355 13.30 -5.49 -14.60
CA LEU A 355 13.52 -4.06 -14.82
C LEU A 355 12.40 -3.48 -15.68
N ILE A 356 11.86 -2.33 -15.29
CA ILE A 356 10.73 -1.67 -15.93
C ILE A 356 11.13 -0.24 -16.29
N ARG A 357 10.89 0.18 -17.54
CA ARG A 357 11.02 1.59 -17.94
C ARG A 357 9.78 2.39 -17.54
N TYR A 358 9.94 3.68 -17.27
CA TYR A 358 8.81 4.57 -17.04
C TYR A 358 7.86 4.56 -18.24
N GLY A 359 6.57 4.30 -17.99
CA GLY A 359 5.54 4.16 -19.03
C GLY A 359 5.49 2.79 -19.73
N GLN A 360 6.39 1.86 -19.41
CA GLN A 360 6.33 0.49 -19.93
C GLN A 360 5.15 -0.27 -19.30
N LEU A 361 4.38 -0.97 -20.13
CA LEU A 361 3.36 -1.91 -19.66
C LEU A 361 3.98 -3.24 -19.23
N THR A 362 3.36 -3.88 -18.24
CA THR A 362 3.83 -5.12 -17.63
C THR A 362 2.71 -6.15 -17.56
N HIS A 363 3.06 -7.39 -17.23
CA HIS A 363 2.14 -8.48 -16.94
C HIS A 363 2.26 -8.92 -15.48
N ASP A 364 2.50 -7.97 -14.56
CA ASP A 364 2.70 -8.25 -13.14
C ASP A 364 1.53 -7.80 -12.26
N GLU A 365 0.64 -6.92 -12.72
CA GLU A 365 -0.43 -6.31 -11.91
C GLU A 365 -1.82 -6.55 -12.51
N TYR A 366 -2.75 -6.99 -11.67
CA TYR A 366 -4.13 -7.29 -12.08
C TYR A 366 -5.14 -6.94 -10.98
N PHE A 367 -6.40 -6.76 -11.38
CA PHE A 367 -7.56 -6.70 -10.48
C PHE A 367 -8.54 -7.83 -10.81
N VAL A 368 -9.02 -8.55 -9.79
CA VAL A 368 -9.95 -9.67 -9.94
C VAL A 368 -11.30 -9.27 -9.37
N THR A 369 -12.35 -9.33 -10.18
CA THR A 369 -13.72 -9.03 -9.73
C THR A 369 -14.24 -10.07 -8.75
N GLU A 370 -15.23 -9.70 -7.94
CA GLU A 370 -15.76 -10.60 -6.91
C GLU A 370 -16.29 -11.91 -7.52
N LYS A 371 -16.96 -11.81 -8.67
CA LYS A 371 -17.46 -12.99 -9.39
C LYS A 371 -16.33 -13.92 -9.82
N ALA A 372 -15.28 -13.39 -10.45
CA ALA A 372 -14.13 -14.19 -10.89
C ALA A 372 -13.38 -14.80 -9.71
N ALA A 373 -13.22 -14.06 -8.61
CA ALA A 373 -12.61 -14.56 -7.38
C ALA A 373 -13.37 -15.75 -6.77
N LYS A 374 -14.71 -15.67 -6.70
CA LYS A 374 -15.59 -16.72 -6.18
C LYS A 374 -15.65 -17.95 -7.08
N GLU A 375 -15.72 -17.73 -8.40
CA GLU A 375 -15.67 -18.82 -9.39
C GLU A 375 -14.32 -19.54 -9.34
N GLY A 376 -13.25 -18.78 -9.10
CA GLY A 376 -11.88 -19.22 -8.92
C GLY A 376 -11.03 -18.99 -10.16
N VAL A 377 -9.75 -18.70 -9.93
CA VAL A 377 -8.77 -18.43 -10.98
C VAL A 377 -7.82 -19.60 -11.11
N LYS A 378 -7.70 -20.13 -12.34
CA LYS A 378 -6.69 -21.13 -12.68
C LYS A 378 -5.33 -20.45 -12.83
N ILE A 379 -4.33 -20.96 -12.11
CA ILE A 379 -2.95 -20.46 -12.18
C ILE A 379 -2.06 -21.61 -12.61
N VAL A 380 -1.21 -21.38 -13.62
CA VAL A 380 -0.28 -22.38 -14.14
C VAL A 380 1.12 -21.86 -13.94
N ASN A 381 1.93 -22.56 -13.14
CA ASN A 381 3.37 -22.35 -13.05
C ASN A 381 4.08 -23.40 -13.94
N PRO A 382 4.57 -23.02 -15.13
CA PRO A 382 5.28 -23.93 -16.02
C PRO A 382 6.74 -24.16 -15.61
N SER A 383 7.29 -23.35 -14.70
CA SER A 383 8.71 -23.41 -14.32
C SER A 383 9.02 -24.74 -13.62
N GLU A 384 10.18 -25.33 -13.89
CA GLU A 384 10.67 -26.53 -13.22
C GLU A 384 11.31 -26.23 -11.86
N THR A 385 11.71 -24.97 -11.62
CA THR A 385 12.50 -24.57 -10.44
C THR A 385 11.89 -23.43 -9.65
N ASP A 386 11.33 -22.44 -10.34
CA ASP A 386 10.96 -21.17 -9.72
C ASP A 386 9.48 -21.16 -9.35
N PRO A 387 9.11 -20.72 -8.14
CA PRO A 387 7.71 -20.53 -7.81
C PRO A 387 7.14 -19.29 -8.51
N ILE A 388 5.81 -19.21 -8.60
CA ILE A 388 5.13 -17.93 -8.81
C ILE A 388 4.75 -17.38 -7.43
N VAL A 389 5.19 -16.17 -7.09
CA VAL A 389 4.83 -15.51 -5.83
C VAL A 389 3.98 -14.27 -6.11
N ILE A 390 2.79 -14.21 -5.54
CA ILE A 390 1.80 -13.14 -5.73
C ILE A 390 1.42 -12.55 -4.37
N LEU A 391 1.34 -11.23 -4.27
CA LEU A 391 0.64 -10.56 -3.18
C LEU A 391 -0.77 -10.18 -3.63
N LYS A 392 -1.77 -10.46 -2.79
CA LYS A 392 -3.18 -10.12 -3.01
C LYS A 392 -3.64 -9.19 -1.90
N HIS A 393 -4.38 -8.13 -2.23
CA HIS A 393 -4.94 -7.20 -1.24
C HIS A 393 -6.45 -7.04 -1.41
N PHE A 394 -7.14 -6.94 -0.28
CA PHE A 394 -8.59 -7.05 -0.17
C PHE A 394 -9.17 -5.94 0.71
N SER A 395 -10.39 -5.51 0.38
CA SER A 395 -11.24 -4.71 1.28
C SER A 395 -12.31 -5.60 1.93
N ASP A 396 -12.55 -5.43 3.23
CA ASP A 396 -13.56 -6.13 4.03
C ASP A 396 -13.68 -7.65 3.73
N ASN A 397 -12.52 -8.33 3.62
CA ASN A 397 -12.45 -9.73 3.16
C ASN A 397 -13.23 -10.69 4.09
N PRO A 398 -14.31 -11.35 3.62
CA PRO A 398 -15.08 -12.27 4.44
C PRO A 398 -14.31 -13.50 4.92
N ASP A 399 -13.21 -13.87 4.25
CA ASP A 399 -12.39 -15.02 4.63
C ASP A 399 -11.51 -14.73 5.85
N LEU A 400 -11.29 -13.45 6.18
CA LEU A 400 -10.50 -13.04 7.33
C LEU A 400 -11.37 -13.11 8.59
N ILE A 401 -10.98 -13.98 9.52
CA ILE A 401 -11.55 -14.05 10.86
C ILE A 401 -10.54 -13.38 11.79
N LEU A 402 -10.94 -12.25 12.39
CA LEU A 402 -10.14 -11.58 13.41
C LEU A 402 -10.25 -12.33 14.74
N ASP A 403 -9.12 -12.46 15.43
CA ASP A 403 -9.01 -13.11 16.74
C ASP A 403 -9.62 -12.27 17.87
#